data_AF-A0A928WW11-F1
#
_entry.id   AF-A0A928WW11-F1
#
_cell.length_a   1.000
_cell.length_b   1.000
_cell.length_c   1.000
_cell.angle_alpha   90.00
_cell.angle_beta   90.00
_cell.angle_gamma   90.00
#
_symmetry.space_group_name_H-M   'P 1'
#
loop_
_entity.id
_entity.type
_entity.pdbx_description
1 polymer ?
#
loop_
_entity_poly.entity_id
_entity_poly.type
_entity_poly.pdbx_seq_one_letter_code
_entity_poly.pdbx_strand_id
1 'polypeptide(L)'
;MADPVLSQLVNVESDLSEQIEHLEAQLAQLQIKRQELLSVIDMFNNDQVNGNSDQPTSTQIKISDSEKALAKSKPAATAKSDRQTKQTGRSTKKKKKDGRAATWQKYVQSQYRSLALPEAVSSVLRSKPTEVFKIVDVMSSIFKESMPKTSYLKARNRISNILSAGARDGTWYRGRNGRYSQSESVTKS
;
A
#
# COMPACT_ATOMS: atom_id res chain seq x y z
N MET A 1 7.68 -53.62 13.57
CA MET A 1 6.86 -52.49 14.00
C MET A 1 7.02 -51.42 12.95
N ALA A 2 5.94 -51.00 12.27
CA ALA A 2 6.02 -50.02 11.19
C ALA A 2 6.39 -48.65 11.77
N ASP A 3 7.35 -47.97 11.13
CA ASP A 3 7.90 -46.71 11.60
C ASP A 3 6.84 -45.59 11.45
N PRO A 4 6.31 -45.02 12.54
CA PRO A 4 5.20 -44.06 12.49
C PRO A 4 5.58 -42.77 11.72
N VAL A 5 6.88 -42.43 11.72
CA VAL A 5 7.42 -41.27 11.02
C VAL A 5 7.28 -41.42 9.51
N LEU A 6 7.52 -42.60 8.96
CA LEU A 6 7.44 -42.83 7.52
C LEU A 6 6.00 -42.66 7.01
N SER A 7 5.01 -43.15 7.76
CA SER A 7 3.59 -42.97 7.42
C SER A 7 3.19 -41.50 7.42
N GLN A 8 3.74 -40.71 8.35
CA GLN A 8 3.50 -39.27 8.39
C GLN A 8 4.12 -38.55 7.20
N LEU A 9 5.34 -38.92 6.78
CA LEU A 9 5.96 -38.32 5.59
C LEU A 9 5.15 -38.60 4.32
N VAL A 10 4.66 -39.83 4.14
CA VAL A 10 3.83 -40.20 2.97
C VAL A 10 2.52 -39.43 2.95
N ASN A 11 1.88 -39.24 4.10
CA ASN A 11 0.66 -38.42 4.18
C ASN A 11 0.92 -36.95 3.84
N VAL A 12 2.06 -36.40 4.30
CA VAL A 12 2.47 -35.03 3.96
C VAL A 12 2.79 -34.91 2.47
N GLU A 13 3.42 -35.92 1.88
CA GLU A 13 3.69 -35.95 0.43
C GLU A 13 2.40 -35.97 -0.38
N SER A 14 1.39 -36.73 0.05
CA SER A 14 0.06 -36.75 -0.57
C SER A 14 -0.66 -35.40 -0.47
N ASP A 15 -0.64 -34.76 0.70
CA ASP A 15 -1.26 -33.44 0.87
C ASP A 15 -0.54 -32.37 0.03
N LEU A 16 0.79 -32.42 -0.04
CA LEU A 16 1.57 -31.51 -0.89
C LEU A 16 1.29 -31.73 -2.38
N SER A 17 1.14 -32.97 -2.84
CA SER A 17 0.83 -33.25 -4.24
C SER A 17 -0.57 -32.77 -4.63
N GLU A 18 -1.57 -32.96 -3.76
CA GLU A 18 -2.92 -32.41 -3.94
C GLU A 18 -2.92 -30.88 -4.00
N GLN A 19 -2.12 -30.22 -3.16
CA GLN A 19 -1.96 -28.75 -3.19
C GLN A 19 -1.31 -28.26 -4.49
N ILE A 20 -0.32 -28.99 -5.00
CA ILE A 20 0.32 -28.69 -6.29
C ILE A 20 -0.71 -28.79 -7.41
N GLU A 21 -1.46 -29.89 -7.49
CA GLU A 21 -2.48 -30.10 -8.53
C GLU A 21 -3.55 -28.99 -8.49
N HIS A 22 -4.02 -28.62 -7.30
CA HIS A 22 -4.98 -27.55 -7.14
C HIS A 22 -4.42 -26.19 -7.60
N LEU A 23 -3.17 -25.86 -7.28
CA LEU A 23 -2.53 -24.61 -7.73
C LEU A 23 -2.31 -24.59 -9.25
N GLU A 24 -1.93 -25.72 -9.84
CA GLU A 24 -1.78 -25.86 -11.29
C GLU A 24 -3.12 -25.67 -12.01
N ALA A 25 -4.20 -26.24 -11.48
CA ALA A 25 -5.56 -26.04 -12.00
C ALA A 25 -5.98 -24.56 -11.95
N GLN A 26 -5.65 -23.85 -10.86
CA GLN A 26 -5.92 -22.41 -10.74
C GLN A 26 -5.12 -21.58 -11.77
N LEU A 27 -3.85 -21.92 -11.99
CA LEU A 27 -3.03 -21.25 -12.99
C LEU A 27 -3.56 -21.47 -14.40
N ALA A 28 -3.97 -22.70 -14.73
CA ALA A 28 -4.59 -23.01 -16.02
C ALA A 28 -5.87 -22.17 -16.24
N GLN A 29 -6.73 -22.06 -15.22
CA GLN A 29 -7.93 -21.24 -15.31
C GLN A 29 -7.62 -19.75 -15.52
N LEU A 30 -6.60 -19.21 -14.84
CA LEU A 30 -6.18 -17.81 -15.04
C LEU A 30 -5.59 -17.58 -16.44
N GLN A 31 -4.88 -18.56 -17.00
CA GLN A 31 -4.35 -18.48 -18.35
C GLN A 31 -5.48 -18.45 -19.39
N ILE A 32 -6.52 -19.28 -19.21
CA ILE A 32 -7.72 -19.26 -20.07
C ILE A 32 -8.41 -17.89 -20.00
N LYS A 33 -8.69 -17.38 -18.79
CA LYS A 33 -9.29 -16.04 -18.61
C LYS A 33 -8.47 -14.94 -19.28
N ARG A 34 -7.15 -15.03 -19.23
CA ARG A 34 -6.26 -14.08 -19.91
C ARG A 34 -6.39 -14.18 -21.43
N GLN A 35 -6.46 -15.37 -22.00
CA GLN A 35 -6.65 -15.56 -23.44
C GLN A 35 -8.01 -15.05 -23.91
N GLU A 36 -9.06 -15.30 -23.15
CA GLU A 36 -10.41 -14.77 -23.42
C GLU A 36 -10.39 -13.23 -23.43
N LEU A 37 -9.79 -12.61 -22.41
CA LEU A 37 -9.66 -11.15 -22.36
C LEU A 37 -8.84 -10.59 -23.53
N LEU A 38 -7.76 -11.27 -23.91
CA LEU A 38 -6.97 -10.87 -25.08
C LEU A 38 -7.79 -10.98 -26.37
N SER A 39 -8.62 -12.02 -26.51
CA SER A 39 -9.52 -12.16 -27.66
C SER A 39 -10.55 -11.04 -27.70
N VAL A 40 -11.12 -10.64 -26.56
CA VAL A 40 -12.04 -9.49 -26.50
C VAL A 40 -11.32 -8.19 -26.88
N ILE A 41 -10.12 -7.97 -26.34
CA ILE A 41 -9.29 -6.81 -26.68
C ILE A 41 -9.00 -6.75 -28.19
N ASP A 42 -8.69 -7.88 -28.81
CA ASP A 42 -8.45 -7.97 -30.26
C ASP A 42 -9.69 -7.58 -31.08
N MET A 43 -10.88 -8.05 -30.68
CA MET A 43 -12.15 -7.65 -31.31
C MET A 43 -12.42 -6.15 -31.22
N PHE A 44 -12.07 -5.49 -30.11
CA PHE A 44 -12.21 -4.04 -29.96
C PHE A 44 -11.14 -3.24 -30.70
N ASN A 45 -9.92 -3.78 -30.82
CA ASN A 45 -8.83 -3.09 -31.51
C ASN A 45 -8.98 -3.16 -33.03
N ASN A 46 -9.46 -4.27 -33.59
CA ASN A 46 -9.69 -4.39 -35.03
C ASN A 46 -10.77 -3.42 -35.56
N ASP A 47 -11.71 -3.01 -34.71
CA ASP A 47 -12.73 -2.00 -35.07
C ASP A 47 -12.16 -0.57 -35.11
N GLN A 48 -11.05 -0.31 -34.40
CA GLN A 48 -10.38 1.00 -34.44
C GLN A 48 -9.44 1.20 -35.65
N VAL A 49 -8.99 0.13 -36.32
CA VAL A 49 -8.01 0.26 -37.42
C VAL A 49 -8.67 0.42 -38.81
N ASN A 50 -9.99 0.27 -38.92
CA ASN A 50 -10.72 0.41 -40.19
C ASN A 50 -11.76 1.55 -40.23
N GLY A 51 -11.77 2.45 -39.24
CA GLY A 51 -12.66 3.62 -39.20
C GLY A 51 -11.93 4.92 -39.51
N ASN A 52 -11.70 5.21 -40.78
CA ASN A 52 -11.22 6.52 -41.21
C ASN A 52 -12.39 7.53 -41.19
N SER A 53 -12.15 8.68 -40.55
CA SER A 53 -12.86 9.97 -40.66
C SER A 53 -14.28 10.11 -40.09
N ASP A 54 -14.41 10.75 -38.91
CA ASP A 54 -14.75 12.20 -38.83
C ASP A 54 -14.97 12.68 -37.38
N GLN A 55 -14.12 13.64 -36.95
CA GLN A 55 -14.44 14.69 -35.96
C GLN A 55 -15.32 15.77 -36.64
N PRO A 56 -15.97 16.76 -35.97
CA PRO A 56 -15.59 17.50 -34.74
C PRO A 56 -16.81 17.73 -33.79
N THR A 57 -16.83 18.41 -32.63
CA THR A 57 -16.54 19.83 -32.27
C THR A 57 -16.76 19.95 -30.75
N SER A 58 -15.80 20.44 -29.95
CA SER A 58 -15.69 21.84 -29.45
C SER A 58 -16.93 22.43 -28.78
N THR A 59 -16.86 22.70 -27.47
CA THR A 59 -17.48 23.89 -26.83
C THR A 59 -16.71 24.25 -25.56
N GLN A 60 -15.93 25.32 -25.63
CA GLN A 60 -15.44 26.10 -24.49
C GLN A 60 -16.55 27.05 -24.01
N ILE A 61 -16.69 27.25 -22.70
CA ILE A 61 -17.25 28.50 -22.15
C ILE A 61 -16.36 28.96 -20.99
N LYS A 62 -15.91 30.21 -21.12
CA LYS A 62 -15.02 30.99 -20.24
C LYS A 62 -15.74 32.30 -19.95
N ILE A 63 -15.90 32.66 -18.68
CA ILE A 63 -16.31 33.98 -18.17
C ILE A 63 -15.61 34.04 -16.79
N SER A 64 -14.49 34.75 -16.56
CA SER A 64 -14.31 36.22 -16.39
C SER A 64 -15.39 36.82 -15.48
N ASP A 65 -15.21 37.77 -14.58
CA ASP A 65 -14.15 38.54 -13.93
C ASP A 65 -14.94 39.38 -12.89
N SER A 66 -14.47 39.57 -11.66
CA SER A 66 -14.87 40.78 -10.92
C SER A 66 -13.93 41.07 -9.75
N GLU A 67 -13.06 42.02 -10.05
CA GLU A 67 -12.15 42.80 -9.22
C GLU A 67 -12.87 43.69 -8.17
N LYS A 68 -12.04 44.22 -7.23
CA LYS A 68 -12.15 45.54 -6.54
C LYS A 68 -12.75 45.52 -5.12
N ALA A 69 -12.25 46.19 -4.07
CA ALA A 69 -11.00 46.89 -3.73
C ALA A 69 -11.04 47.37 -2.25
N LEU A 70 -9.86 47.75 -1.72
CA LEU A 70 -9.59 48.80 -0.67
C LEU A 70 -10.17 48.59 0.76
N ALA A 71 -9.60 49.03 1.90
CA ALA A 71 -8.42 49.81 2.32
C ALA A 71 -8.25 49.52 3.85
N LYS A 72 -7.06 49.22 4.41
CA LYS A 72 -6.07 50.13 5.02
C LYS A 72 -6.57 51.02 6.18
N SER A 73 -6.23 50.66 7.42
CA SER A 73 -5.85 51.62 8.49
C SER A 73 -5.08 50.94 9.64
N LYS A 74 -3.90 51.50 9.94
CA LYS A 74 -3.10 51.44 11.18
C LYS A 74 -3.49 52.68 12.02
N PRO A 75 -3.32 52.76 13.37
CA PRO A 75 -1.99 52.73 14.00
C PRO A 75 -1.87 52.14 15.43
N ALA A 76 -0.61 51.94 15.84
CA ALA A 76 0.07 52.02 17.16
C ALA A 76 -0.75 51.99 18.48
N ALA A 77 -0.27 51.51 19.64
CA ALA A 77 0.89 50.78 20.14
C ALA A 77 0.59 50.49 21.64
N THR A 78 1.09 49.39 22.23
CA THR A 78 1.70 49.28 23.58
C THR A 78 1.59 47.87 24.18
N ALA A 79 2.72 47.45 24.76
CA ALA A 79 2.89 46.63 25.97
C ALA A 79 2.54 45.12 25.99
N LYS A 80 3.63 44.35 26.11
CA LYS A 80 3.93 43.33 27.14
C LYS A 80 3.18 41.98 27.19
N SER A 81 4.04 40.96 27.17
CA SER A 81 4.04 39.73 27.97
C SER A 81 3.13 38.57 27.60
N ASP A 82 3.76 37.41 27.70
CA ASP A 82 3.22 36.08 27.95
C ASP A 82 2.46 35.33 26.85
N ARG A 83 3.19 34.32 26.34
CA ARG A 83 2.75 32.92 26.32
C ARG A 83 1.43 32.63 25.61
N GLN A 84 1.56 32.30 24.33
CA GLN A 84 0.50 31.61 23.61
C GLN A 84 1.02 30.43 22.78
N THR A 85 0.65 29.24 23.26
CA THR A 85 0.17 28.11 22.49
C THR A 85 -0.46 28.51 21.15
N LYS A 86 -0.01 27.89 20.04
CA LYS A 86 -0.74 27.91 18.77
C LYS A 86 -0.74 26.52 18.12
N GLN A 87 -1.91 25.90 18.19
CA GLN A 87 -2.31 24.81 17.32
C GLN A 87 -2.55 25.31 15.88
N THR A 88 -2.59 24.33 14.97
CA THR A 88 -3.24 24.34 13.65
C THR A 88 -2.53 25.08 12.51
N GLY A 89 -1.58 24.37 11.89
CA GLY A 89 -1.21 24.55 10.48
C GLY A 89 -1.61 23.31 9.69
N ARG A 90 -2.88 23.24 9.24
CA ARG A 90 -3.36 22.22 8.29
C ARG A 90 -2.76 22.54 6.92
N SER A 91 -1.53 22.07 6.69
CA SER A 91 -0.92 22.13 5.36
C SER A 91 -1.46 20.98 4.50
N THR A 92 -2.38 21.29 3.60
CA THR A 92 -2.74 20.42 2.47
C THR A 92 -1.53 20.31 1.56
N LYS A 93 -0.66 19.33 1.83
CA LYS A 93 0.49 19.01 1.00
C LYS A 93 0.00 18.43 -0.32
N LYS A 94 0.05 19.25 -1.38
CA LYS A 94 0.07 18.78 -2.77
C LYS A 94 1.08 17.62 -2.86
N LYS A 95 0.61 16.45 -3.33
CA LYS A 95 1.46 15.27 -3.58
C LYS A 95 2.52 15.67 -4.60
N LYS A 96 3.70 16.09 -4.13
CA LYS A 96 4.91 16.11 -4.95
C LYS A 96 5.18 14.65 -5.31
N LYS A 97 5.07 14.32 -6.59
CA LYS A 97 5.56 13.06 -7.15
C LYS A 97 7.06 13.06 -6.87
N ASP A 98 7.45 12.29 -5.86
CA ASP A 98 8.80 12.29 -5.30
C ASP A 98 9.77 11.85 -6.41
N GLY A 99 10.46 12.81 -7.04
CA GLY A 99 11.49 12.56 -8.06
C GLY A 99 12.70 11.80 -7.51
N ARG A 100 12.72 11.55 -6.20
CA ARG A 100 13.52 10.50 -5.58
C ARG A 100 12.56 9.44 -5.07
N ALA A 101 12.12 8.54 -5.96
CA ALA A 101 11.61 7.24 -5.53
C ALA A 101 12.65 6.68 -4.55
N ALA A 102 12.29 6.63 -3.27
CA ALA A 102 13.27 6.38 -2.22
C ALA A 102 13.93 5.02 -2.52
N THR A 103 15.26 4.94 -2.50
CA THR A 103 16.03 3.79 -3.01
C THR A 103 15.51 2.43 -2.54
N TRP A 104 14.92 2.39 -1.34
CA TRP A 104 14.29 1.22 -0.75
C TRP A 104 13.07 0.69 -1.51
N GLN A 105 12.33 1.54 -2.25
CA GLN A 105 11.14 1.14 -3.00
C GLN A 105 11.47 0.11 -4.08
N LYS A 106 12.69 0.08 -4.63
CA LYS A 106 13.12 -0.89 -5.65
C LYS A 106 13.09 -2.34 -5.15
N TYR A 107 13.13 -2.53 -3.84
CA TYR A 107 13.21 -3.83 -3.20
C TYR A 107 11.87 -4.31 -2.63
N VAL A 108 10.78 -3.55 -2.81
CA VAL A 108 9.43 -4.03 -2.51
C VAL A 108 9.13 -5.20 -3.44
N GLN A 109 8.57 -6.28 -2.90
CA GLN A 109 8.17 -7.45 -3.68
C GLN A 109 7.15 -7.06 -4.77
N SER A 110 7.12 -7.80 -5.87
CA SER A 110 6.28 -7.48 -7.03
C SER A 110 4.79 -7.33 -6.65
N GLN A 111 4.31 -8.22 -5.79
CA GLN A 111 2.91 -8.24 -5.32
C GLN A 111 2.48 -6.97 -4.58
N TYR A 112 3.41 -6.26 -3.95
CA TYR A 112 3.14 -5.01 -3.22
C TYR A 112 3.59 -3.77 -3.98
N ARG A 113 4.16 -3.92 -5.18
CA ARG A 113 4.73 -2.80 -5.94
C ARG A 113 3.67 -1.91 -6.57
N SER A 114 2.50 -2.47 -6.88
CA SER A 114 1.31 -1.75 -7.34
C SER A 114 0.53 -1.09 -6.20
N LEU A 115 0.69 -1.60 -4.97
CA LEU A 115 0.01 -1.10 -3.78
C LEU A 115 0.79 0.02 -3.09
N ALA A 116 0.08 0.90 -2.40
CA ALA A 116 0.71 1.86 -1.51
C ALA A 116 1.32 1.11 -0.31
N LEU A 117 2.48 1.54 0.19
CA LEU A 117 3.14 0.87 1.32
C LEU A 117 2.24 0.69 2.57
N PRO A 118 1.37 1.66 2.95
CA PRO A 118 0.42 1.45 4.04
C PRO A 118 -0.57 0.31 3.78
N GLU A 119 -1.04 0.16 2.54
CA GLU A 119 -1.92 -0.94 2.14
C GLU A 119 -1.20 -2.29 2.10
N ALA A 120 0.07 -2.30 1.69
CA ALA A 120 0.89 -3.50 1.79
C ALA A 120 1.04 -3.96 3.25
N VAL A 121 1.30 -3.03 4.18
CA VAL A 121 1.37 -3.32 5.62
C VAL A 121 0.02 -3.78 6.17
N SER A 122 -1.08 -3.16 5.77
CA SER A 122 -2.43 -3.59 6.20
C SER A 122 -2.74 -5.00 5.70
N SER A 123 -2.38 -5.33 4.46
CA SER A 123 -2.54 -6.65 3.87
C SER A 123 -1.77 -7.73 4.63
N VAL A 124 -0.52 -7.45 5.02
CA VAL A 124 0.29 -8.40 5.82
C VAL A 124 -0.37 -8.65 7.18
N LEU A 125 -0.80 -7.61 7.89
CA LEU A 125 -1.46 -7.79 9.19
C LEU A 125 -2.82 -8.49 9.08
N ARG A 126 -3.56 -8.28 7.98
CA ARG A 126 -4.84 -8.96 7.71
C ARG A 126 -4.66 -10.42 7.31
N SER A 127 -3.54 -10.77 6.68
CA SER A 127 -3.28 -12.17 6.28
C SER A 127 -3.22 -13.12 7.46
N LYS A 128 -2.81 -12.62 8.64
CA LYS A 128 -2.76 -13.40 9.88
C LYS A 128 -3.25 -12.57 11.08
N PRO A 129 -4.56 -12.48 11.31
CA PRO A 129 -5.12 -11.59 12.33
C PRO A 129 -4.78 -12.03 13.76
N THR A 130 -4.50 -13.32 13.96
CA THR A 130 -4.16 -13.93 15.25
C THR A 130 -2.68 -13.84 15.60
N GLU A 131 -1.82 -13.44 14.65
CA GLU A 131 -0.37 -13.39 14.87
C GLU A 131 0.06 -11.98 15.31
N VAL A 132 1.10 -11.94 16.16
CA VAL A 132 1.71 -10.69 16.60
C VAL A 132 3.01 -10.44 15.85
N PHE A 133 3.03 -9.41 15.04
CA PHE A 133 4.15 -9.06 14.18
C PHE A 133 5.11 -8.07 14.84
N LYS A 134 6.41 -8.30 14.68
CA LYS A 134 7.44 -7.27 14.86
C LYS A 134 7.68 -6.56 13.53
N ILE A 135 8.31 -5.38 13.60
CA ILE A 135 8.69 -4.61 12.41
C ILE A 135 9.56 -5.45 11.45
N VAL A 136 10.41 -6.32 11.99
CA VAL A 136 11.30 -7.19 11.19
C VAL A 136 10.47 -8.20 10.37
N ASP A 137 9.44 -8.80 10.97
CA ASP A 137 8.59 -9.79 10.31
C ASP A 137 7.78 -9.15 9.17
N VAL A 138 7.26 -7.94 9.40
CA VAL A 138 6.59 -7.15 8.35
C VAL A 138 7.56 -6.77 7.23
N MET A 139 8.82 -6.43 7.57
CA MET A 139 9.85 -6.12 6.58
C MET A 139 10.15 -7.34 5.69
N SER A 140 10.34 -8.52 6.26
CA SER A 140 10.60 -9.76 5.52
C SER A 140 9.43 -10.16 4.62
N SER A 141 8.20 -9.79 5.00
CA SER A 141 7.00 -10.05 4.21
C SER A 141 6.86 -9.14 2.99
N ILE A 142 7.29 -7.87 3.06
CA ILE A 142 7.05 -6.86 2.02
C ILE A 142 8.27 -6.64 1.12
N PHE A 143 9.47 -6.84 1.65
CA PHE A 143 10.72 -6.55 0.96
C PHE A 143 11.49 -7.81 0.61
N LYS A 144 12.37 -7.70 -0.39
CA LYS A 144 13.38 -8.71 -0.68
C LYS A 144 14.45 -8.70 0.41
N GLU A 145 14.89 -9.89 0.84
CA GLU A 145 15.93 -10.05 1.87
C GLU A 145 17.29 -9.50 1.43
N SER A 146 17.60 -9.57 0.14
CA SER A 146 18.81 -8.99 -0.47
C SER A 146 18.67 -7.47 -0.69
N MET A 147 18.56 -6.71 0.40
CA MET A 147 18.55 -5.26 0.38
C MET A 147 19.78 -4.68 1.10
N PRO A 148 20.47 -3.67 0.53
CA PRO A 148 21.56 -2.97 1.22
C PRO A 148 21.09 -2.36 2.56
N LYS A 149 21.94 -2.45 3.58
CA LYS A 149 21.65 -2.00 4.96
C LYS A 149 21.11 -0.56 5.03
N THR A 150 21.64 0.36 4.22
CA THR A 150 21.20 1.76 4.17
C THR A 150 19.76 1.92 3.66
N SER A 151 19.35 1.09 2.70
CA SER A 151 17.98 1.05 2.20
C SER A 151 17.06 0.34 3.19
N TYR A 152 17.53 -0.73 3.83
CA TYR A 152 16.79 -1.48 4.83
C TYR A 152 16.41 -0.61 6.03
N LEU A 153 17.36 0.19 6.56
CA LEU A 153 17.07 1.11 7.67
C LEU A 153 16.02 2.16 7.29
N LYS A 154 16.07 2.70 6.07
CA LYS A 154 15.09 3.68 5.59
C LYS A 154 13.70 3.07 5.44
N ALA A 155 13.61 1.87 4.85
CA ALA A 155 12.37 1.12 4.76
C ALA A 155 11.81 0.77 6.14
N ARG A 156 12.66 0.27 7.05
CA ARG A 156 12.28 -0.04 8.44
C ARG A 156 11.71 1.18 9.16
N ASN A 157 12.37 2.33 9.05
CA ASN A 157 11.86 3.58 9.63
C ASN A 157 10.52 3.98 9.02
N ARG A 158 10.34 3.76 7.71
CA ARG A 158 9.07 4.03 7.05
C ARG A 158 7.96 3.10 7.54
N ILE A 159 8.22 1.80 7.64
CA ILE A 159 7.28 0.81 8.20
C ILE A 159 6.95 1.15 9.65
N SER A 160 7.94 1.48 10.48
CA SER A 160 7.73 1.89 11.88
C SER A 160 6.76 3.07 11.99
N ASN A 161 6.94 4.08 11.15
CA ASN A 161 6.07 5.26 11.11
C ASN A 161 4.65 4.90 10.68
N ILE A 162 4.49 4.01 9.68
CA ILE A 162 3.18 3.55 9.21
C ILE A 162 2.49 2.76 10.33
N LEU A 163 3.15 1.76 10.90
CA LEU A 163 2.63 0.94 12.00
C LEU A 163 2.24 1.79 13.21
N SER A 164 3.07 2.76 13.58
CA SER A 164 2.76 3.67 14.68
C SER A 164 1.61 4.63 14.35
N ALA A 165 1.47 5.05 13.09
CA ALA A 165 0.36 5.90 12.65
C ALA A 165 -0.96 5.12 12.63
N GLY A 166 -1.01 3.96 11.97
CA GLY A 166 -2.23 3.14 11.92
C GLY A 166 -2.67 2.63 13.30
N ALA A 167 -1.75 2.46 14.25
CA ALA A 167 -2.10 2.12 15.63
C ALA A 167 -2.74 3.30 16.38
N ARG A 168 -2.41 4.55 16.01
CA ARG A 168 -3.06 5.75 16.54
C ARG A 168 -4.41 6.00 15.87
N ASP A 169 -4.51 5.68 14.59
CA ASP A 169 -5.72 5.83 13.80
C ASP A 169 -6.76 4.73 14.09
N GLY A 170 -6.37 3.68 14.83
CA GLY A 170 -7.25 2.56 15.21
C GLY A 170 -7.38 1.47 14.16
N THR A 171 -6.58 1.51 13.08
CA THR A 171 -6.60 0.51 11.99
C THR A 171 -6.06 -0.85 12.42
N TRP A 172 -5.22 -0.88 13.45
CA TRP A 172 -4.65 -2.07 14.07
C TRP A 172 -4.17 -1.74 15.48
N TYR A 173 -3.76 -2.75 16.24
CA TYR A 173 -3.39 -2.61 17.64
C TYR A 173 -1.88 -2.73 17.83
N ARG A 174 -1.36 -1.99 18.81
CA ARG A 174 0.05 -2.04 19.22
C ARG A 174 0.16 -2.62 20.63
N GLY A 175 0.83 -3.76 20.74
CA GLY A 175 1.17 -4.39 22.01
C GLY A 175 2.47 -3.86 22.63
N ARG A 176 2.83 -4.43 23.78
CA ARG A 176 4.10 -4.14 24.46
C ARG A 176 5.29 -4.56 23.58
N ASN A 177 6.42 -3.85 23.69
CA ASN A 177 7.67 -4.14 22.97
C ASN A 177 7.64 -3.97 21.44
N GLY A 178 6.80 -3.05 20.92
CA GLY A 178 6.80 -2.73 19.48
C GLY A 178 6.21 -3.84 18.61
N ARG A 179 5.22 -4.52 19.16
CA ARG A 179 4.45 -5.59 18.56
C ARG A 179 3.14 -5.05 17.98
N TYR A 180 2.69 -5.59 16.85
CA TYR A 180 1.50 -5.14 16.15
C TYR A 180 0.61 -6.33 15.74
N SER A 181 -0.70 -6.17 15.82
CA SER A 181 -1.69 -7.18 15.41
C SER A 181 -2.93 -6.50 14.84
N GLN A 182 -3.72 -7.23 14.04
CA GLN A 182 -5.04 -6.76 13.64
C GLN A 182 -6.06 -6.83 14.80
N SER A 183 -5.93 -7.80 15.70
CA SER A 183 -6.88 -8.00 16.81
C SER A 183 -6.32 -7.55 18.15
N GLU A 184 -7.10 -6.77 18.90
CA GLU A 184 -6.73 -6.23 20.23
C GLU A 184 -6.42 -7.32 21.26
N SER A 185 -7.22 -8.40 21.23
CA SER A 185 -7.14 -9.53 22.14
C SER A 185 -5.76 -10.18 22.17
N VAL A 186 -5.11 -10.26 21.01
CA VAL A 186 -3.79 -10.90 20.86
C VAL A 186 -2.68 -10.05 21.47
N THR A 187 -2.81 -8.72 21.44
CA THR A 187 -1.79 -7.81 21.99
C THR A 187 -1.85 -7.57 23.49
N LYS A 188 -2.98 -7.91 24.13
CA LYS A 188 -3.20 -7.76 25.58
C LYS A 188 -2.91 -9.03 26.39
N SER A 189 -2.57 -10.12 25.72
CA SER A 189 -2.19 -11.39 26.36
C SER A 189 -0.75 -11.35 26.89
#